data_AF-A0A972NR84-F1
#
_entry.id   AF-A0A972NR84-F1
#
_cell.length_a   1.000
_cell.length_b   1.000
_cell.length_c   1.000
_cell.angle_alpha   90.00
_cell.angle_beta   90.00
_cell.angle_gamma   90.00
#
_symmetry.space_group_name_H-M   'P 1'
#
loop_
_entity.id
_entity.type
_entity.pdbx_description
1 polymer ?
#
loop_
_entity_poly.entity_id
_entity_poly.type
_entity_poly.pdbx_seq_one_letter_code
_entity_poly.pdbx_strand_id
1 'polypeptide(L)'
;MSQPLATSTLPADASGTAPTVRRRLAALLYEAVILFGVVFIAGYLFSTLTQQRNGLTHHNLLAAWIGLVVGLYFVWFWTHSGQTLPMKTWRLRVVAANGAPLSTGRAIVRYVFAWLWFLPPLVLHPLLDLVVPQTLVIAAIWFVLWAATGRFDSQRQFLHDRLAGTRVISVAG
;
A
#
# COMPACT_ATOMS: atom_id res chain seq x y z
N MET A 1 12.97 28.03 -43.06
CA MET A 1 13.46 26.79 -42.41
C MET A 1 12.72 26.63 -41.10
N SER A 2 11.59 25.92 -41.13
CA SER A 2 10.71 25.72 -39.97
C SER A 2 11.25 24.54 -39.17
N GLN A 3 11.74 24.77 -37.94
CA GLN A 3 12.15 23.68 -37.07
C GLN A 3 10.93 22.83 -36.67
N PRO A 4 11.00 21.49 -36.76
CA PRO A 4 9.93 20.63 -36.29
C PRO A 4 9.88 20.67 -34.75
N LEU A 5 8.67 20.79 -34.19
CA LEU A 5 8.39 20.70 -32.76
C LEU A 5 9.11 19.48 -32.17
N ALA A 6 9.91 19.70 -31.14
CA ALA A 6 10.47 18.63 -30.33
C ALA A 6 9.31 17.80 -29.75
N THR A 7 9.08 16.63 -30.32
CA THR A 7 8.24 15.59 -29.74
C THR A 7 8.86 15.26 -28.38
N SER A 8 8.26 15.74 -27.30
CA SER A 8 8.63 15.38 -25.94
C SER A 8 8.43 13.88 -25.78
N THR A 9 9.46 13.10 -26.08
CA THR A 9 9.51 11.66 -25.80
C THR A 9 9.43 11.51 -24.29
N LEU A 10 8.24 11.20 -23.78
CA LEU A 10 8.10 10.74 -22.41
C LEU A 10 9.11 9.60 -22.20
N PRO A 11 9.93 9.63 -21.13
CA PRO A 11 10.94 8.60 -20.91
C PRO A 11 10.29 7.22 -20.98
N ALA A 12 10.89 6.31 -21.75
CA ALA A 12 10.37 4.98 -22.10
C ALA A 12 10.01 4.09 -20.89
N ASP A 13 10.49 4.46 -19.69
CA ASP A 13 10.15 3.81 -18.42
C ASP A 13 8.70 4.04 -17.96
N ALA A 14 8.02 5.07 -18.50
CA ALA A 14 6.62 5.37 -18.17
C ALA A 14 5.60 4.41 -18.82
N SER A 15 6.05 3.53 -19.72
CA SER A 15 5.26 2.50 -20.40
C SER A 15 5.45 1.10 -19.79
N GLY A 16 5.76 0.99 -18.50
CA GLY A 16 5.95 -0.30 -17.85
C GLY A 16 4.70 -1.20 -17.88
N THR A 17 4.86 -2.45 -18.30
CA THR A 17 3.79 -3.45 -18.39
C THR A 17 3.13 -3.69 -17.03
N ALA A 18 1.79 -3.79 -17.03
CA ALA A 18 1.01 -4.11 -15.85
C ALA A 18 1.47 -5.45 -15.22
N PRO A 19 2.02 -5.45 -13.99
CA PRO A 19 2.47 -6.66 -13.34
C PRO A 19 1.29 -7.59 -13.01
N THR A 20 1.57 -8.89 -12.99
CA THR A 20 0.58 -9.91 -12.65
C THR A 20 0.12 -9.76 -11.19
N VAL A 21 -1.14 -10.10 -10.91
CA VAL A 21 -1.70 -10.06 -9.54
C VAL A 21 -0.88 -10.94 -8.59
N ARG A 22 -0.39 -12.11 -9.05
CA ARG A 22 0.47 -12.99 -8.25
C ARG A 22 1.75 -12.30 -7.78
N ARG A 23 2.44 -11.55 -8.65
CA ARG A 23 3.66 -10.80 -8.28
C ARG A 23 3.35 -9.71 -7.24
N ARG A 24 2.22 -9.02 -7.41
CA ARG A 24 1.76 -8.01 -6.44
C ARG A 24 1.44 -8.63 -5.07
N LEU A 25 0.74 -9.77 -5.05
CA LEU A 25 0.42 -10.49 -3.82
C LEU A 25 1.67 -11.06 -3.13
N ALA A 26 2.64 -11.58 -3.90
CA ALA A 26 3.92 -12.03 -3.36
C ALA A 26 4.74 -10.88 -2.75
N ALA A 27 4.73 -9.72 -3.39
CA ALA A 27 5.33 -8.51 -2.82
C ALA A 27 4.60 -8.06 -1.55
N LEU A 28 3.27 -8.13 -1.50
CA LEU A 28 2.47 -7.81 -0.31
C LEU A 28 2.77 -8.76 0.85
N LEU A 29 2.88 -10.07 0.59
CA LEU A 29 3.24 -11.06 1.60
C LEU A 29 4.64 -10.80 2.15
N TYR A 30 5.60 -10.48 1.27
CA TYR A 30 6.95 -10.13 1.71
C TYR A 30 6.95 -8.80 2.50
N GLU A 31 6.19 -7.80 2.07
CA GLU A 31 6.01 -6.56 2.81
C GLU A 31 5.46 -6.79 4.22
N ALA A 32 4.52 -7.74 4.40
CA ALA A 32 4.00 -8.10 5.72
C ALA A 32 5.11 -8.63 6.66
N VAL A 33 6.06 -9.41 6.15
CA VAL A 33 7.20 -9.90 6.95
C VAL A 33 8.12 -8.76 7.36
N ILE A 34 8.42 -7.82 6.45
CA ILE A 34 9.25 -6.66 6.78
C ILE A 34 8.55 -5.74 7.78
N LEU A 35 7.27 -5.45 7.53
CA LEU A 35 6.48 -4.57 8.40
C LEU A 35 6.23 -5.19 9.77
N PHE A 36 6.19 -6.52 9.90
CA PHE A 36 6.16 -7.15 11.22
C PHE A 36 7.35 -6.67 12.09
N GLY A 37 8.57 -6.67 11.54
CA GLY A 37 9.75 -6.17 12.25
C GLY A 37 9.67 -4.67 12.56
N VAL A 38 9.23 -3.86 11.59
CA VAL A 38 9.07 -2.41 11.78
C VAL A 38 8.05 -2.10 12.88
N VAL A 39 6.87 -2.73 12.83
CA VAL A 39 5.79 -2.55 13.81
C VAL A 39 6.20 -3.07 15.19
N PHE A 40 6.93 -4.19 15.25
CA PHE A 40 7.47 -4.71 16.51
C PHE A 40 8.40 -3.69 17.19
N ILE A 41 9.38 -3.15 16.46
CA ILE A 41 10.30 -2.15 16.99
C ILE A 41 9.56 -0.87 17.38
N ALA A 42 8.62 -0.41 16.54
CA ALA A 42 7.81 0.77 16.82
C ALA A 42 6.93 0.59 18.08
N GLY A 43 6.33 -0.58 18.26
CA GLY A 43 5.55 -0.93 19.44
C GLY A 43 6.40 -1.04 20.70
N TYR A 44 7.59 -1.64 20.59
CA TYR A 44 8.57 -1.68 21.68
C TYR A 44 9.01 -0.28 22.11
N LEU A 45 9.33 0.59 21.14
CA LEU A 45 9.71 1.97 21.41
C LEU A 45 8.56 2.75 22.07
N PHE A 46 7.33 2.57 21.58
CA PHE A 46 6.16 3.18 22.20
C PHE A 46 5.98 2.73 23.65
N SER A 47 6.05 1.42 23.90
CA SER A 47 5.90 0.85 25.23
C SER A 47 6.96 1.35 26.22
N THR A 48 8.22 1.42 25.79
CA THR A 48 9.32 1.90 26.64
C THR A 48 9.19 3.40 26.96
N LEU A 49 8.86 4.24 25.98
CA LEU A 49 8.72 5.69 26.17
C LEU A 49 7.48 6.06 27.00
N THR A 50 6.39 5.31 26.86
CA THR A 50 5.14 5.56 27.60
C THR A 50 5.06 4.79 28.92
N GLN A 51 6.09 3.99 29.25
CA GLN A 51 6.11 3.09 30.41
C GLN A 51 4.86 2.19 30.46
N GLN A 52 4.39 1.75 29.29
CA GLN A 52 3.15 1.00 29.16
C GLN A 52 3.33 -0.43 29.68
N ARG A 53 2.77 -0.70 30.87
CA ARG A 53 2.80 -2.03 31.50
C ARG A 53 1.60 -2.91 31.14
N ASN A 54 0.52 -2.31 30.63
CA ASN A 54 -0.69 -3.01 30.20
C ASN A 54 -1.00 -2.66 28.73
N GLY A 55 -1.20 -3.68 27.89
CA GLY A 55 -1.51 -3.54 26.47
C GLY A 55 -2.82 -2.80 26.18
N LEU A 56 -3.75 -2.76 27.14
CA LEU A 56 -5.02 -2.05 27.01
C LEU A 56 -4.90 -0.55 27.33
N THR A 57 -3.85 -0.11 28.02
CA THR A 57 -3.63 1.31 28.26
C THR A 57 -3.12 1.97 26.98
N HIS A 58 -3.66 3.13 26.61
CA HIS A 58 -3.24 3.87 25.41
C HIS A 58 -3.41 3.13 24.06
N HIS A 59 -4.25 2.09 23.98
CA HIS A 59 -4.41 1.28 22.75
C HIS A 59 -4.72 2.12 21.49
N ASN A 60 -5.53 3.16 21.61
CA ASN A 60 -5.83 4.08 20.50
C ASN A 60 -4.61 4.90 20.08
N LEU A 61 -3.80 5.36 21.05
CA LEU A 61 -2.58 6.11 20.78
C LEU A 61 -1.50 5.21 20.17
N LEU A 62 -1.37 3.98 20.65
CA LEU A 62 -0.51 2.96 20.03
C LEU A 62 -0.94 2.68 18.59
N ALA A 63 -2.25 2.50 18.33
CA ALA A 63 -2.77 2.29 16.98
C ALA A 63 -2.45 3.49 16.05
N ALA A 64 -2.63 4.72 16.54
CA ALA A 64 -2.28 5.93 15.80
C ALA A 64 -0.76 6.03 15.54
N TRP A 65 0.06 5.68 16.53
CA TRP A 65 1.52 5.63 16.41
C TRP A 65 1.98 4.62 15.36
N ILE A 66 1.45 3.40 15.39
CA ILE A 66 1.76 2.37 14.40
C ILE A 66 1.30 2.80 13.00
N GLY A 67 0.09 3.36 12.90
CA GLY A 67 -0.41 3.95 11.65
C GLY A 67 0.54 5.02 11.10
N LEU A 68 1.02 5.93 11.95
CA LEU A 68 1.99 6.96 11.57
C LEU A 68 3.30 6.35 11.07
N VAL A 69 3.90 5.41 11.81
CA VAL A 69 5.18 4.78 11.44
C VAL A 69 5.08 4.03 10.10
N VAL A 70 4.02 3.24 9.93
CA VAL A 70 3.79 2.52 8.67
C VAL A 70 3.49 3.50 7.52
N GLY A 71 2.76 4.58 7.79
CA GLY A 71 2.52 5.66 6.83
C GLY A 71 3.82 6.32 6.38
N LEU A 72 4.67 6.71 7.32
CA LEU A 72 5.98 7.31 7.04
C LEU A 72 6.86 6.36 6.23
N TYR A 73 6.90 5.07 6.60
CA TYR A 73 7.62 4.04 5.85
C TYR A 73 7.17 4.05 4.38
N PHE A 74 5.89 3.85 4.11
CA PHE A 74 5.41 3.73 2.74
C PHE A 74 5.53 5.04 1.94
N VAL A 75 5.15 6.17 2.54
CA VAL A 75 5.21 7.49 1.88
C VAL A 75 6.65 7.81 1.51
N TRP A 76 7.62 7.55 2.39
CA TRP A 76 9.04 7.77 2.10
C TRP A 76 9.52 6.91 0.92
N PHE A 77 9.31 5.59 0.96
CA PHE A 77 9.75 4.68 -0.10
C PHE A 77 9.10 5.00 -1.46
N TRP A 78 7.80 5.33 -1.48
CA TRP A 78 7.06 5.65 -2.70
C TRP A 78 7.46 6.99 -3.33
N THR A 79 7.82 7.98 -2.52
CA THR A 79 8.25 9.30 -3.00
C THR A 79 9.71 9.32 -3.44
N HIS A 80 10.60 8.60 -2.76
CA HIS A 80 12.04 8.64 -3.06
C HIS A 80 12.41 7.76 -4.27
N SER A 81 11.93 6.52 -4.30
CA SER A 81 12.28 5.56 -5.37
C SER A 81 11.07 4.99 -6.11
N GLY A 82 9.88 5.10 -5.51
CA GLY A 82 8.68 4.39 -5.96
C GLY A 82 8.68 2.91 -5.60
N GLN A 83 9.66 2.43 -4.82
CA GLN A 83 9.82 1.00 -4.51
C GLN A 83 10.20 0.78 -3.05
N THR A 84 9.44 -0.07 -2.35
CA THR A 84 9.89 -0.69 -1.11
C THR A 84 10.88 -1.83 -1.40
N LEU A 85 11.53 -2.38 -0.38
CA LEU A 85 12.43 -3.51 -0.55
C LEU A 85 11.74 -4.72 -1.22
N PRO A 86 10.54 -5.17 -0.78
CA PRO A 86 9.79 -6.22 -1.48
C PRO A 86 9.46 -5.87 -2.93
N MET A 87 9.10 -4.62 -3.20
CA MET A 87 8.82 -4.18 -4.56
C MET A 87 10.06 -4.29 -5.46
N LYS A 88 11.25 -3.93 -4.96
CA LYS A 88 12.52 -4.12 -5.68
C LYS A 88 12.75 -5.60 -6.00
N THR A 89 12.58 -6.49 -5.01
CA THR A 89 12.75 -7.95 -5.20
C THR A 89 11.84 -8.49 -6.30
N TRP A 90 10.60 -8.00 -6.37
CA TRP A 90 9.63 -8.43 -7.37
C TRP A 90 9.60 -7.55 -8.63
N ARG A 91 10.56 -6.63 -8.80
CA ARG A 91 10.68 -5.68 -9.93
C ARG A 91 9.40 -4.88 -10.18
N LEU A 92 8.86 -4.30 -9.10
CA LEU A 92 7.66 -3.50 -9.09
C LEU A 92 8.02 -2.05 -8.74
N ARG A 93 7.33 -1.09 -9.38
CA ARG A 93 7.46 0.33 -9.04
C ARG A 93 6.12 1.03 -9.04
N VAL A 94 5.85 1.81 -8.01
CA VAL A 94 4.70 2.71 -7.93
C VAL A 94 5.05 4.00 -8.66
N VAL A 95 4.17 4.42 -9.56
CA VAL A 95 4.25 5.68 -10.30
C VAL A 95 2.88 6.34 -10.32
N ALA A 96 2.84 7.64 -10.64
CA ALA A 96 1.58 8.33 -10.89
C ALA A 96 0.91 7.78 -12.17
N ALA A 97 -0.39 8.04 -12.35
CA ALA A 97 -1.13 7.59 -13.53
C ALA A 97 -0.49 8.05 -14.85
N ASN A 98 0.13 9.23 -14.88
CA ASN A 98 0.90 9.76 -16.01
C ASN A 98 2.32 9.18 -16.14
N GLY A 99 2.74 8.27 -15.26
CA GLY A 99 4.07 7.67 -15.24
C GLY A 99 5.15 8.47 -14.51
N ALA A 100 4.84 9.68 -14.03
CA ALA A 100 5.78 10.48 -13.25
C ALA A 100 6.05 9.88 -11.84
N PRO A 101 7.13 10.30 -11.16
CA PRO A 101 7.34 9.99 -9.75
C PRO A 101 6.15 10.40 -8.87
N LEU A 102 5.95 9.69 -7.76
CA LEU A 102 4.86 9.99 -6.83
C LEU A 102 5.18 11.26 -6.03
N SER A 103 4.25 12.22 -6.02
CA SER A 103 4.31 13.33 -5.06
C SER A 103 3.90 12.87 -3.66
N THR A 104 4.36 13.58 -2.63
CA THR A 104 4.03 13.27 -1.22
C THR A 104 2.53 13.23 -0.96
N GLY A 105 1.78 14.22 -1.46
CA GLY A 105 0.32 14.26 -1.31
C GLY A 105 -0.36 13.03 -1.92
N ARG A 106 0.09 12.60 -3.12
CA ARG A 106 -0.46 11.41 -3.76
C ARG A 106 -0.06 10.13 -3.03
N ALA A 107 1.14 10.05 -2.48
CA ALA A 107 1.57 8.93 -1.65
C ALA A 107 0.74 8.80 -0.36
N ILE A 108 0.40 9.92 0.29
CA ILE A 108 -0.48 9.95 1.47
C ILE A 108 -1.89 9.48 1.10
N VAL A 109 -2.48 10.02 0.02
CA VAL A 109 -3.80 9.59 -0.46
C VAL A 109 -3.80 8.09 -0.78
N ARG A 110 -2.75 7.60 -1.45
CA ARG A 110 -2.56 6.17 -1.70
C ARG A 110 -2.46 5.35 -0.42
N TYR A 111 -1.74 5.86 0.59
CA TYR A 111 -1.63 5.21 1.88
C TYR A 111 -2.99 5.10 2.57
N VAL A 112 -3.78 6.18 2.63
CA VAL A 112 -5.12 6.18 3.22
C VAL A 112 -6.03 5.18 2.49
N PHE A 113 -6.07 5.20 1.16
CA PHE A 113 -6.90 4.26 0.40
C PHE A 113 -6.40 2.81 0.46
N ALA A 114 -5.12 2.57 0.76
CA ALA A 114 -4.63 1.22 0.92
C ALA A 114 -5.39 0.48 2.03
N TRP A 115 -5.84 1.14 3.09
CA TRP A 115 -6.60 0.50 4.19
C TRP A 115 -7.91 -0.15 3.74
N LEU A 116 -8.45 0.19 2.56
CA LEU A 116 -9.65 -0.42 2.00
C LEU A 116 -9.55 -1.94 1.83
N TRP A 117 -8.34 -2.51 1.78
CA TRP A 117 -8.19 -3.97 1.65
C TRP A 117 -8.58 -4.73 2.92
N PHE A 118 -8.63 -4.09 4.10
CA PHE A 118 -8.95 -4.77 5.37
C PHE A 118 -9.83 -3.99 6.35
N LEU A 119 -9.91 -2.66 6.24
CA LEU A 119 -10.64 -1.82 7.20
C LEU A 119 -12.17 -2.01 7.16
N PRO A 120 -12.84 -2.23 6.01
CA PRO A 120 -14.30 -2.37 5.99
C PRO A 120 -14.84 -3.53 6.84
N PRO A 121 -14.29 -4.77 6.78
CA PRO A 121 -14.66 -5.84 7.72
C PRO A 121 -14.47 -5.47 9.19
N LEU A 122 -13.41 -4.71 9.52
CA LEU A 122 -13.11 -4.31 10.89
C LEU A 122 -14.11 -3.26 11.41
N VAL A 123 -14.58 -2.36 10.54
CA VAL A 123 -15.64 -1.40 10.87
C VAL A 123 -16.99 -2.08 11.04
N LEU A 124 -17.29 -3.12 10.24
CA LEU A 124 -18.53 -3.88 10.36
C LEU A 124 -18.63 -4.70 11.65
N HIS A 125 -17.50 -5.12 12.22
CA HIS A 125 -17.44 -5.93 13.44
C HIS A 125 -18.27 -5.34 14.61
N PRO A 126 -18.01 -4.11 15.08
CA PRO A 126 -18.82 -3.50 16.14
C PRO A 126 -20.16 -2.96 15.67
N LEU A 127 -20.36 -2.72 14.37
CA LEU A 127 -21.64 -2.19 13.85
C LEU A 127 -22.74 -3.25 13.76
N LEU A 128 -22.35 -4.52 13.59
CA LEU A 128 -23.25 -5.65 13.43
C LEU A 128 -23.11 -6.68 14.57
N ASP A 129 -22.41 -6.31 15.66
CA ASP A 129 -22.13 -7.17 16.82
C ASP A 129 -21.60 -8.57 16.44
N LEU A 130 -20.71 -8.61 15.46
CA LEU A 130 -20.20 -9.86 14.91
C LEU A 130 -19.27 -10.56 15.88
N VAL A 131 -19.36 -11.89 15.97
CA VAL A 131 -18.32 -12.65 16.68
C VAL A 131 -17.02 -12.70 15.89
N VAL A 132 -15.89 -12.93 16.58
CA VAL A 132 -14.56 -12.97 15.96
C VAL A 132 -14.49 -13.93 14.76
N PRO A 133 -14.99 -15.18 14.81
CA PRO A 133 -14.97 -16.08 13.66
C PRO A 133 -15.71 -15.54 12.43
N GLN A 134 -16.88 -14.91 12.63
CA GLN A 134 -17.64 -14.30 11.54
C GLN A 134 -16.87 -13.13 10.91
N THR A 135 -16.24 -12.32 11.74
CA THR A 135 -15.40 -11.19 11.29
C THR A 135 -14.24 -11.69 10.43
N LEU A 136 -13.59 -12.79 10.83
CA LEU A 136 -12.51 -13.41 10.05
C LEU A 136 -12.99 -13.95 8.70
N VAL A 137 -14.17 -14.58 8.65
CA VAL A 137 -14.77 -15.06 7.39
C VAL A 137 -15.09 -13.90 6.46
N ILE A 138 -15.72 -12.83 6.98
CA ILE A 138 -16.03 -11.63 6.19
C ILE A 138 -14.73 -10.96 5.70
N ALA A 139 -13.71 -10.88 6.55
CA ALA A 139 -12.41 -10.34 6.16
C ALA A 139 -11.75 -11.16 5.04
N ALA A 140 -11.82 -12.50 5.11
CA ALA A 140 -11.29 -13.37 4.07
C ALA A 140 -12.04 -13.19 2.74
N ILE A 141 -13.38 -13.16 2.77
CA ILE A 141 -14.21 -12.91 1.58
C ILE A 141 -13.89 -11.53 0.99
N TRP A 142 -13.83 -10.50 1.84
CA TRP A 142 -13.52 -9.13 1.44
C TRP A 142 -12.14 -9.03 0.80
N PHE A 143 -11.12 -9.66 1.38
CA PHE A 143 -9.78 -9.70 0.81
C PHE A 143 -9.76 -10.32 -0.57
N VAL A 144 -10.49 -11.43 -0.78
CA VAL A 144 -10.62 -12.07 -2.10
C VAL A 144 -11.32 -11.16 -3.09
N LEU A 145 -12.41 -10.50 -2.71
CA LEU A 145 -13.12 -9.52 -3.55
C LEU A 145 -12.22 -8.35 -3.92
N TRP A 146 -11.52 -7.77 -2.94
CA TRP A 146 -10.56 -6.70 -3.14
C TRP A 146 -9.44 -7.13 -4.09
N ALA A 147 -8.83 -8.31 -3.90
CA ALA A 147 -7.78 -8.82 -4.76
C ALA A 147 -8.29 -9.13 -6.18
N ALA A 148 -9.55 -9.55 -6.31
CA ALA A 148 -10.20 -9.79 -7.60
C ALA A 148 -10.41 -8.49 -8.38
N THR A 149 -10.56 -7.32 -7.74
CA THR A 149 -10.63 -6.01 -8.45
C THR A 149 -9.43 -5.79 -9.36
N GLY A 150 -8.25 -6.29 -8.98
CA GLY A 150 -7.03 -6.23 -9.79
C GLY A 150 -6.98 -7.17 -10.99
N ARG A 151 -7.99 -8.03 -11.19
CA ARG A 151 -8.10 -8.93 -12.35
C ARG A 151 -9.03 -8.39 -13.45
N PHE A 152 -9.99 -7.53 -13.10
CA PHE A 152 -11.03 -7.08 -14.03
C PHE A 152 -10.62 -5.92 -14.93
N ASP A 153 -9.55 -5.21 -14.57
CA ASP A 153 -9.02 -4.12 -15.39
C ASP A 153 -7.89 -4.62 -16.32
N SER A 154 -7.88 -4.15 -17.57
CA SER A 154 -6.80 -4.36 -18.53
C SER A 154 -5.42 -3.97 -17.97
N GLN A 155 -5.40 -2.98 -17.08
CA GLN A 155 -4.20 -2.49 -16.40
C GLN A 155 -3.88 -3.23 -15.09
N ARG A 156 -4.72 -4.20 -14.69
CA ARG A 156 -4.60 -5.01 -13.46
C ARG A 156 -4.34 -4.19 -12.19
N GLN A 157 -5.03 -3.06 -12.08
CA GLN A 157 -4.85 -2.11 -10.98
C GLN A 157 -5.80 -2.42 -9.83
N PHE A 158 -5.28 -2.35 -8.60
CA PHE A 158 -6.12 -2.47 -7.42
C PHE A 158 -6.94 -1.20 -7.19
N LEU A 159 -8.07 -1.34 -6.50
CA LEU A 159 -9.01 -0.23 -6.26
C LEU A 159 -8.36 1.00 -5.61
N HIS A 160 -7.47 0.80 -4.63
CA HIS A 160 -6.77 1.90 -3.96
C HIS A 160 -5.81 2.67 -4.88
N ASP A 161 -5.18 1.98 -5.84
CA ASP A 161 -4.29 2.61 -6.82
C ASP A 161 -5.11 3.51 -7.76
N ARG A 162 -6.27 3.02 -8.21
CA ARG A 162 -7.18 3.79 -9.07
C ARG A 162 -7.70 5.05 -8.38
N LEU A 163 -8.16 4.94 -7.14
CA LEU A 163 -8.65 6.08 -6.35
C LEU A 163 -7.56 7.11 -6.06
N ALA A 164 -6.31 6.65 -5.87
CA ALA A 164 -5.17 7.53 -5.63
C ALA A 164 -4.56 8.12 -6.91
N GLY A 165 -5.02 7.73 -8.10
CA GLY A 165 -4.40 8.12 -9.36
C GLY A 165 -2.96 7.60 -9.50
N THR A 166 -2.70 6.40 -8.98
CA THR A 166 -1.39 5.73 -9.02
C THR A 166 -1.50 4.42 -9.76
N ARG A 167 -0.36 3.88 -10.20
CA ARG A 167 -0.27 2.56 -10.80
C ARG A 167 1.05 1.90 -10.41
N VAL A 168 1.02 0.59 -10.27
CA VAL A 168 2.25 -0.20 -10.14
C VAL A 168 2.61 -0.76 -11.51
N ILE A 169 3.85 -0.55 -11.92
CA ILE A 169 4.42 -1.03 -13.18
C ILE A 169 5.50 -2.07 -12.91
N SER A 170 5.75 -2.93 -13.90
CA SER A 170 6.97 -3.76 -13.90
C SER A 170 8.15 -2.91 -14.38
N VAL A 171 9.30 -3.02 -13.72
CA VAL A 171 10.56 -2.43 -14.20
C VAL A 171 11.42 -3.50 -14.86
N ALA A 172 12.08 -3.16 -15.98
CA ALA A 172 13.13 -3.98 -16.56
C ALA A 172 14.35 -3.95 -15.64
N GLY A 173 15.02 -5.10 -15.50
CA GLY A 173 16.23 -5.24 -14.70
C GLY A 173 17.47 -5.03 -15.56
#